data_AF-A0A831KWJ1-F1
#
_entry.id   AF-A0A831KWJ1-F1
#
_cell.length_a   1.000
_cell.length_b   1.000
_cell.length_c   1.000
_cell.angle_alpha   90.00
_cell.angle_beta   90.00
_cell.angle_gamma   90.00
#
_symmetry.space_group_name_H-M   'P 1'
#
loop_
_entity.id
_entity.type
_entity.pdbx_description
1 polymer ?
#
loop_
_entity_poly.entity_id
_entity_poly.type
_entity_poly.pdbx_seq_one_letter_code
_entity_poly.pdbx_strand_id
1 'polypeptide(L)' 'MSLAPADRFAGRLALRFAYRLARAWSVQAVPYVEWWNLGRSPARPLTRGGASFGSVFEPRSGTRVIGFELGVVRRF' A
#
# COMPACT_ATOMS: atom_id res chain seq x y z
N MET A 1 -11.00 -21.57 2.64
CA MET A 1 -9.53 -21.75 2.55
C MET A 1 -8.90 -20.38 2.73
N SER A 2 -8.41 -20.09 3.95
CA SER A 2 -7.91 -18.78 4.37
C SER A 2 -6.53 -18.53 3.76
N LEU A 3 -6.33 -17.36 3.15
CA LEU A 3 -4.99 -16.90 2.77
C LEU A 3 -4.18 -16.74 4.06
N ALA A 4 -2.98 -17.35 4.13
CA ALA A 4 -2.12 -17.17 5.29
C ALA A 4 -1.88 -15.66 5.51
N PRO A 5 -2.30 -15.08 6.66
CA PRO A 5 -2.16 -13.65 6.93
C PRO A 5 -0.71 -13.15 6.85
N ALA A 6 0.26 -14.06 6.95
CA ALA A 6 1.70 -13.79 7.01
C ALA A 6 2.28 -13.10 5.76
N ASP A 7 1.68 -13.26 4.57
CA ASP A 7 2.24 -12.69 3.33
C ASP A 7 1.69 -11.31 2.96
N ARG A 8 0.67 -10.83 3.67
CA ARG A 8 0.03 -9.54 3.42
C ARG A 8 0.49 -8.51 4.42
N PHE A 9 1.09 -7.43 3.93
CA PHE A 9 1.46 -6.31 4.77
C PHE A 9 1.29 -5.01 4.00
N ALA A 10 0.96 -3.96 4.74
CA ALA A 10 1.00 -2.59 4.25
C ALA A 10 1.64 -1.73 5.31
N GLY A 11 2.37 -0.70 4.89
CA GLY A 11 3.04 0.20 5.80
C GLY A 11 3.40 1.50 5.13
N ARG A 12 3.43 2.56 5.93
CA ARG A 12 3.90 3.88 5.50
C ARG A 12 4.85 4.43 6.54
N LEU A 13 6.03 4.83 6.08
CA LEU A 13 6.98 5.59 6.88
C LEU A 13 7.05 7.00 6.31
N ALA A 14 6.82 7.99 7.17
CA ALA A 14 6.81 9.40 6.80
C ALA A 14 7.60 10.22 7.80
N LEU A 15 8.37 11.17 7.29
CA LEU A 15 9.07 12.17 8.12
C LEU A 15 8.34 13.49 7.97
N ARG A 16 7.83 14.03 9.08
CA ARG A 16 7.05 15.28 9.05
C ARG A 16 7.92 16.46 9.48
N PHE A 17 8.09 17.40 8.57
CA PHE A 17 8.68 18.71 8.86
C PHE A 17 7.55 19.72 8.96
N ALA A 18 7.51 20.48 10.06
CA ALA A 18 6.47 21.48 10.28
C ALA A 18 7.10 22.82 10.70
N TYR A 19 6.74 23.88 10.01
CA TYR A 19 7.11 25.25 10.35
C TYR A 19 5.88 26.01 10.84
N ARG A 20 5.94 26.53 12.06
CA ARG A 20 4.85 27.35 12.63
C ARG A 20 4.89 28.75 12.05
N LEU A 21 3.76 29.18 11.53
CA LEU A 21 3.51 30.54 11.08
C LEU A 21 2.77 31.32 12.18
N ALA A 22 2.67 32.63 12.00
CA ALA A 22 1.83 33.48 12.85
C ALA A 22 0.35 33.04 12.77
N ARG A 23 -0.44 33.42 13.79
CA ARG A 23 -1.90 33.22 13.83
C ARG A 23 -2.35 31.75 13.71
N ALA A 24 -1.63 30.85 14.38
CA ALA A 24 -1.96 29.42 14.47
C ALA A 24 -1.92 28.64 13.14
N TRP A 25 -1.21 29.15 12.14
CA TRP A 25 -0.94 28.43 10.89
C TRP A 25 0.35 27.61 10.97
N SER A 26 0.48 26.58 10.14
CA SER A 26 1.71 25.81 9.99
C SER A 26 1.86 25.28 8.56
N VAL A 27 3.05 25.40 8.00
CA VAL A 27 3.41 24.75 6.73
C VAL A 27 4.04 23.40 7.04
N GLN A 28 3.70 22.38 6.26
CA GLN A 28 4.22 21.03 6.42
C GLN A 28 4.81 20.51 5.11
N ALA A 29 5.92 19.81 5.24
CA ALA A 29 6.55 19.03 4.18
C ALA A 29 6.76 17.61 4.69
N VAL A 30 6.30 16.61 3.93
CA VAL A 30 6.26 15.21 4.36
C VAL A 30 6.76 14.28 3.25
N PRO A 31 8.07 14.02 3.15
CA PRO A 31 8.55 12.87 2.38
C PRO A 31 8.06 11.58 3.03
N TYR A 32 7.65 10.64 2.19
CA TYR A 32 7.18 9.34 2.65
C TYR A 32 7.58 8.22 1.70
N VAL A 33 7.65 7.01 2.26
CA VAL A 33 7.68 5.77 1.52
C VAL A 33 6.50 4.92 2.00
N GLU A 34 5.77 4.36 1.05
CA GLU A 34 4.61 3.51 1.29
C GLU A 34 4.81 2.18 0.58
N TRP A 35 4.39 1.09 1.22
CA TRP A 35 4.55 -0.27 0.73
C TRP A 35 3.24 -1.02 0.88
N TRP A 36 2.88 -1.77 -0.15
CA TRP A 36 1.77 -2.68 -0.18
C TRP A 36 2.28 -4.02 -0.68
N ASN A 37 1.96 -5.10 0.02
CA ASN A 37 2.16 -6.45 -0.44
C ASN A 37 0.84 -7.20 -0.27
N LEU A 38 0.24 -7.57 -1.38
CA LEU A 38 -1.06 -8.26 -1.43
C LEU A 38 -0.89 -9.78 -1.27
N GLY A 39 0.35 -10.24 -1.15
CA GLY A 39 0.71 -11.65 -1.05
C GLY A 39 0.59 -12.36 -2.40
N ARG A 40 0.35 -13.67 -2.34
CA ARG A 40 0.11 -14.51 -3.52
C ARG A 40 -1.24 -15.20 -3.38
N SER A 41 -2.04 -15.21 -4.44
CA SER A 41 -3.28 -16.00 -4.45
C SER A 41 -2.97 -17.49 -4.61
N PRO A 42 -3.76 -18.38 -3.99
CA PRO A 42 -3.66 -19.81 -4.23
C PRO A 42 -3.85 -20.12 -5.73
N ALA A 43 -3.14 -21.13 -6.23
CA ALA A 43 -3.35 -21.61 -7.60
C ALA A 43 -4.82 -22.01 -7.79
N ARG A 44 -5.43 -21.54 -8.87
CA ARG A 44 -6.82 -21.84 -9.22
C ARG A 44 -6.82 -22.84 -10.38
N PRO A 45 -7.60 -23.93 -10.32
CA PRO A 45 -7.74 -24.84 -11.45
C PRO A 45 -8.46 -24.13 -12.61
N LEU A 46 -7.98 -24.35 -13.83
CA LEU A 46 -8.65 -23.95 -15.06
C LEU A 46 -9.50 -25.12 -15.55
N THR A 47 -10.77 -24.85 -15.87
CA THR A 47 -11.68 -25.84 -16.45
C THR A 47 -12.06 -25.47 -17.87
N ARG A 48 -11.97 -26.42 -18.81
CA ARG A 48 -12.45 -26.26 -20.18
C ARG A 48 -13.43 -27.37 -20.49
N GLY A 49 -14.70 -27.01 -20.76
CA GLY A 49 -15.76 -27.99 -21.00
C GLY A 49 -16.06 -28.90 -19.80
N GLY A 50 -15.90 -28.39 -18.57
CA GLY A 50 -16.12 -29.17 -17.34
C GLY A 50 -14.96 -30.06 -16.89
N ALA A 51 -13.95 -30.27 -17.74
CA ALA A 51 -12.72 -30.99 -17.39
C ALA A 51 -11.62 -30.03 -16.92
N SER A 52 -10.84 -30.45 -15.92
CA SER A 52 -9.65 -29.71 -15.49
C SER A 52 -8.58 -29.74 -16.59
N PHE A 53 -8.12 -28.57 -17.01
CA PHE A 53 -7.17 -28.39 -18.13
C PHE A 53 -5.80 -27.86 -17.67
N GLY A 54 -5.70 -27.37 -16.43
CA GLY A 54 -4.46 -26.87 -15.86
C GLY A 54 -4.69 -26.04 -14.60
N SER A 55 -3.68 -25.28 -14.18
CA SER A 55 -3.78 -24.34 -13.06
C SER A 55 -3.21 -22.99 -13.45
N VAL A 56 -3.89 -21.91 -13.05
CA VAL A 56 -3.37 -20.55 -13.14
C VAL A 56 -2.87 -20.10 -11.76
N PHE A 57 -1.72 -19.46 -11.73
CA PHE A 57 -1.22 -18.78 -10.55
C PHE A 57 -1.30 -17.27 -10.76
N GLU A 58 -1.75 -16.54 -9.75
CA GLU A 58 -1.58 -15.10 -9.72
C GLU A 58 -0.18 -14.79 -9.19
N PRO A 59 0.63 -13.98 -9.90
CA PRO A 59 1.95 -13.60 -9.41
C PRO A 59 1.82 -12.79 -8.11
N ARG A 60 2.91 -12.76 -7.34
CA ARG A 60 2.98 -11.91 -6.15
C ARG A 60 2.83 -10.44 -6.58
N SER A 61 1.87 -9.74 -5.98
CA SER A 61 1.63 -8.33 -6.27
C SER A 61 2.08 -7.47 -5.09
N GLY A 62 3.01 -6.55 -5.35
CA GLY A 62 3.48 -5.59 -4.37
C GLY A 62 3.81 -4.25 -5.03
N THR A 63 3.48 -3.17 -4.33
CA THR A 63 3.68 -1.80 -4.80
C THR A 63 4.51 -1.05 -3.78
N ARG A 64 5.50 -0.30 -4.25
CA ARG A 64 6.26 0.66 -3.45
C ARG A 64 6.08 2.05 -4.04
N VAL A 65 5.65 3.00 -3.23
CA VAL A 65 5.50 4.40 -3.59
C VAL A 65 6.50 5.21 -2.79
N ILE A 66 7.25 6.08 -3.46
CA ILE A 66 8.07 7.12 -2.83
C ILE A 66 7.42 8.44 -3.22
N GLY A 67 7.07 9.25 -2.23
CA GLY A 67 6.29 10.46 -2.48
C GLY A 67 6.63 11.58 -1.51
N PHE A 68 6.00 12.72 -1.77
CA PHE A 68 6.18 13.94 -1.02
C PHE A 68 4.85 14.69 -0.93
N GLU A 69 4.44 15.05 0.28
CA GLU A 69 3.25 15.87 0.52
C GLU A 69 3.64 17.26 1.03
N LEU A 70 2.93 18.27 0.53
CA LEU A 70 2.99 19.64 1.01
C LEU A 70 1.61 20.06 1.51
N GLY A 71 1.56 20.75 2.65
CA GLY A 71 0.30 21.17 3.23
C GLY A 71 0.41 22.42 4.08
N VAL A 72 -0.71 23.13 4.20
CA VAL A 72 -0.88 24.26 5.10
C VAL A 72 -2.01 23.92 6.07
N VAL A 73 -1.73 23.96 7.38
CA VAL A 73 -2.65 23.56 8.44
C VAL A 73 -2.95 24.75 9.33
N ARG A 74 -4.23 24.98 9.65
CA ARG A 74 -4.67 25.96 10.65
C ARG A 74 -5.09 25.21 11.91
N ARG A 75 -4.52 25.56 13.07
CA ARG A 75 -5.07 25.14 14.37
C ARG A 75 -6.16 26.14 14.76
N PHE A 76 -7.35 25.62 15.03
CA PHE A 76 -8.46 26.37 15.63
C PHE A 76 -8.34 26.32 17.15
#